data_AF-A0A1Y2T496-F1
#
_entry.id   AF-A0A1Y2T496-F1
#
_cell.length_a   1.000
_cell.length_b   1.000
_cell.length_c   1.000
_cell.angle_alpha   90.00
_cell.angle_beta   90.00
_cell.angle_gamma   90.00
#
_symmetry.space_group_name_H-M   'P 1'
#
loop_
_entity.id
_entity.type
_entity.pdbx_description
1 polymer ?
#
loop_
_entity_poly.entity_id
_entity_poly.type
_entity_poly.pdbx_seq_one_letter_code
_entity_poly.pdbx_strand_id
1 'polypeptide(L)'
;MIDDRKNKVLQAIIEDYVATAEPVGSRTIARKYNLGVSPATIRNEMSDLEELGYLEQPHTSAGRIPSDRGYRYYVDCLMPERPIAPEEQERIRTTFRRKIREFDTLVRETVRLLSETTHLTAVISGPQFEKAVFKEIRIVPLSEDRALFIYITDSGLVENQVVELPLEVTMLELQQVAELLNEHLRGQRVETLSRTALQSLQRELARYGTLLEQALYFLEEKLEPGERHRLYFGGTSNMLDQPEFRDVGKLRSVLSFLEQEEAVASVLGLDRLTEGIEIQIGEEIRVRDLAECSVVTATYRVGDRVIGKLGVIGPKRMEYPKVVSILNAVVAHLSEVNRPL
;
A
#
# COMPACT_ATOMS: atom_id res chain seq x y z
N MET A 1 -35.36 -5.38 -10.51
CA MET A 1 -34.75 -5.86 -9.24
C MET A 1 -33.99 -7.13 -9.59
N ILE A 2 -32.77 -7.31 -9.07
CA ILE A 2 -32.02 -8.55 -9.33
C ILE A 2 -32.64 -9.68 -8.48
N ASP A 3 -33.00 -10.77 -9.14
CA ASP A 3 -33.46 -12.00 -8.50
C ASP A 3 -32.31 -13.00 -8.31
N ASP A 4 -32.56 -14.10 -7.60
CA ASP A 4 -31.56 -15.15 -7.33
C ASP A 4 -30.94 -15.74 -8.60
N ARG A 5 -31.69 -15.81 -9.70
CA ARG A 5 -31.17 -16.35 -10.96
C ARG A 5 -30.22 -15.35 -11.61
N LYS A 6 -30.61 -14.07 -11.68
CA LYS A 6 -29.74 -12.99 -12.17
C LYS A 6 -28.46 -12.88 -11.34
N ASN A 7 -28.54 -13.04 -10.02
CA ASN A 7 -27.37 -13.14 -9.13
C ASN A 7 -26.41 -14.25 -9.58
N LYS A 8 -26.92 -15.47 -9.75
CA LYS A 8 -26.11 -16.63 -10.19
C LYS A 8 -25.50 -16.44 -11.58
N VAL A 9 -26.24 -15.86 -12.51
CA VAL A 9 -25.74 -15.56 -13.86
C VAL A 9 -24.65 -14.50 -13.82
N LEU A 10 -24.86 -13.39 -13.09
CA LEU A 10 -23.87 -12.32 -12.94
C LEU A 10 -22.59 -12.82 -12.27
N GLN A 11 -22.72 -13.57 -11.16
CA GLN A 11 -21.60 -14.19 -10.48
C GLN A 11 -20.79 -15.09 -11.42
N ALA A 12 -21.46 -15.99 -12.16
CA ALA A 12 -20.79 -16.90 -13.08
C ALA A 12 -20.05 -16.15 -14.21
N ILE A 13 -20.62 -15.05 -14.72
CA ILE A 13 -19.99 -14.22 -15.75
C ILE A 13 -18.74 -13.52 -15.18
N ILE A 14 -18.82 -12.95 -13.99
CA ILE A 14 -17.68 -12.28 -13.35
C ILE A 14 -16.57 -13.27 -13.07
N GLU A 15 -16.87 -14.43 -12.48
CA GLU A 15 -15.87 -15.46 -12.21
C GLU A 15 -15.20 -16.01 -13.49
N ASP A 16 -15.98 -16.19 -14.56
CA ASP A 16 -15.44 -16.65 -15.85
C ASP A 16 -14.57 -15.57 -16.51
N TYR A 17 -15.00 -14.31 -16.46
CA TYR A 17 -14.26 -13.19 -17.02
C TYR A 17 -12.97 -12.90 -16.23
N VAL A 18 -12.99 -12.99 -14.90
CA VAL A 18 -11.79 -12.90 -14.04
C VAL A 18 -10.75 -13.95 -14.43
N ALA A 19 -11.21 -15.18 -14.71
CA ALA A 19 -10.33 -16.29 -15.06
C ALA A 19 -9.79 -16.23 -16.50
N THR A 20 -10.52 -15.65 -17.45
CA THR A 20 -10.22 -15.78 -18.88
C THR A 20 -9.87 -14.47 -19.58
N ALA A 21 -10.33 -13.33 -19.05
CA ALA A 21 -10.31 -12.04 -19.73
C ALA A 21 -11.05 -12.04 -21.10
N GLU A 22 -11.96 -12.99 -21.34
CA GLU A 22 -12.70 -13.12 -22.60
C GLU A 22 -14.19 -12.83 -22.41
N PRO A 23 -14.84 -12.11 -23.35
CA PRO A 23 -16.28 -11.87 -23.29
C PRO A 23 -17.09 -13.16 -23.17
N VAL A 24 -17.97 -13.21 -22.16
CA VAL A 24 -18.60 -14.47 -21.73
C VAL A 24 -19.92 -14.69 -22.46
N GLY A 25 -20.08 -15.87 -23.07
CA GLY A 25 -21.29 -16.28 -23.79
C GLY A 25 -22.23 -17.15 -22.96
N SER A 26 -23.54 -17.10 -23.24
CA SER A 26 -24.55 -17.88 -22.50
C SER A 26 -24.34 -19.40 -22.57
N ARG A 27 -23.77 -19.91 -23.68
CA ARG A 27 -23.40 -21.33 -23.82
C ARG A 27 -22.24 -21.73 -22.91
N THR A 28 -21.27 -20.84 -22.72
CA THR A 28 -20.12 -21.06 -21.82
C THR A 28 -20.61 -21.22 -20.39
N ILE A 29 -21.47 -20.30 -19.92
CA ILE A 29 -22.05 -20.36 -18.59
C ILE A 29 -22.89 -21.62 -18.39
N ALA A 30 -23.78 -21.96 -19.34
CA ALA A 30 -24.61 -23.15 -19.25
C ALA A 30 -23.79 -24.43 -19.06
N ARG A 31 -22.65 -24.54 -19.75
CA ARG A 31 -21.79 -25.73 -19.72
C ARG A 31 -20.91 -25.79 -18.47
N LYS A 32 -20.35 -24.66 -18.04
CA LYS A 32 -19.32 -24.62 -16.99
C LYS A 32 -19.89 -24.52 -15.57
N TYR A 33 -21.01 -23.81 -15.40
CA TYR A 33 -21.55 -23.47 -14.06
C TYR A 33 -22.84 -24.23 -13.70
N ASN A 34 -23.38 -25.05 -14.61
CA ASN A 34 -24.54 -25.93 -14.40
C ASN A 34 -25.71 -25.27 -13.64
N LEU A 35 -26.14 -24.09 -14.09
CA LEU A 35 -27.18 -23.28 -13.44
C LEU A 35 -28.61 -23.87 -13.53
N GLY A 36 -28.79 -25.06 -14.11
CA GLY A 36 -30.09 -25.73 -14.27
C GLY A 36 -31.02 -25.08 -15.30
N VAL A 37 -30.49 -24.18 -16.15
CA VAL A 37 -31.28 -23.43 -17.15
C VAL A 37 -30.64 -23.48 -18.54
N SER A 38 -31.46 -23.28 -19.57
CA SER A 38 -31.03 -23.34 -20.97
C SER A 38 -30.14 -22.14 -21.36
N PRO A 39 -29.26 -22.26 -22.37
CA PRO A 39 -28.50 -21.13 -22.92
C PRO A 39 -29.38 -19.97 -23.44
N ALA A 40 -30.62 -20.26 -23.84
CA ALA A 40 -31.59 -19.22 -24.25
C ALA A 40 -32.07 -18.42 -23.04
N THR A 41 -32.40 -19.10 -21.94
CA THR A 41 -32.77 -18.46 -20.67
C THR A 41 -31.63 -17.59 -20.16
N ILE A 42 -30.40 -18.10 -20.12
CA ILE A 42 -29.22 -17.33 -19.69
C ILE A 42 -29.02 -16.10 -20.57
N ARG A 43 -29.21 -16.21 -21.89
CA ARG A 43 -29.11 -15.04 -22.79
C ARG A 43 -30.13 -13.95 -22.44
N ASN A 44 -31.36 -14.33 -22.08
CA ASN A 44 -32.36 -13.37 -21.65
C ASN A 44 -31.94 -12.68 -20.33
N GLU A 45 -31.48 -13.45 -19.34
CA GLU A 45 -31.00 -12.87 -18.07
C GLU A 45 -29.78 -11.95 -18.29
N MET A 46 -28.89 -12.28 -19.23
CA MET A 46 -27.76 -11.43 -19.63
C MET A 46 -28.23 -10.11 -20.26
N SER A 47 -29.29 -10.14 -21.08
CA SER A 47 -29.90 -8.95 -21.67
C SER A 47 -30.51 -8.05 -20.60
N ASP A 48 -31.25 -8.64 -19.66
CA ASP A 48 -31.81 -7.91 -18.51
C ASP A 48 -30.70 -7.26 -17.67
N LEU A 49 -29.60 -7.97 -17.41
CA LEU A 49 -28.46 -7.46 -16.64
C LEU A 49 -27.71 -6.33 -17.37
N GLU A 50 -27.65 -6.38 -18.70
CA GLU A 50 -27.12 -5.31 -19.55
C GLU A 50 -28.01 -4.07 -19.52
N GLU A 51 -29.33 -4.23 -19.68
CA GLU A 51 -30.29 -3.13 -19.57
C GLU A 51 -30.27 -2.47 -18.18
N LEU A 52 -30.00 -3.25 -17.14
CA LEU A 52 -29.82 -2.76 -15.78
C LEU A 52 -28.44 -2.12 -15.53
N GLY A 53 -27.49 -2.24 -16.47
CA GLY A 53 -26.15 -1.64 -16.43
C GLY A 53 -25.11 -2.44 -15.63
N TYR A 54 -25.33 -3.72 -15.34
CA TYR A 54 -24.35 -4.58 -14.65
C TYR A 54 -23.42 -5.31 -15.62
N LEU A 55 -23.84 -5.46 -16.87
CA LEU A 55 -23.06 -6.06 -17.93
C LEU A 55 -22.98 -5.10 -19.12
N GLU A 56 -21.94 -5.27 -19.92
CA GLU A 56 -21.71 -4.52 -21.15
C GLU A 56 -21.39 -5.47 -22.30
N GLN A 57 -21.71 -5.02 -23.52
CA GLN A 57 -21.33 -5.70 -24.74
C GLN A 57 -20.20 -4.93 -25.44
N PRO A 58 -18.95 -5.44 -25.44
CA PRO A 58 -17.82 -4.72 -26.03
C PRO A 58 -17.94 -4.57 -27.56
N HIS A 59 -18.52 -5.58 -28.22
CA HIS A 59 -18.81 -5.58 -29.67
C HIS A 59 -20.13 -6.30 -29.96
N THR A 60 -20.81 -5.92 -31.03
CA THR A 60 -22.16 -6.41 -31.40
C THR A 60 -22.29 -7.95 -31.49
N SER A 61 -21.21 -8.67 -31.74
CA SER A 61 -21.15 -10.15 -31.80
C SER A 61 -20.43 -10.81 -30.62
N ALA A 62 -19.83 -10.03 -29.72
CA ALA A 62 -19.12 -10.55 -28.55
C ALA A 62 -20.12 -10.98 -27.45
N GLY A 63 -19.62 -11.76 -26.48
CA GLY A 63 -20.33 -12.07 -25.24
C GLY A 63 -20.60 -10.82 -24.38
N ARG A 64 -20.74 -11.01 -23.07
CA ARG A 64 -20.85 -9.90 -22.11
C ARG A 64 -19.62 -9.83 -21.21
N ILE A 65 -19.30 -8.62 -20.79
CA ILE A 65 -18.28 -8.35 -19.77
C ILE A 65 -18.94 -7.62 -18.60
N PRO A 66 -18.39 -7.71 -17.38
CA PRO A 66 -18.90 -6.94 -16.25
C PRO A 66 -18.59 -5.45 -16.42
N SER A 67 -19.57 -4.60 -16.11
CA SER A 67 -19.34 -3.16 -15.92
C SER A 67 -18.72 -2.89 -14.55
N ASP A 68 -18.29 -1.65 -14.30
CA ASP A 68 -17.84 -1.21 -12.97
C ASP A 68 -18.93 -1.46 -11.91
N ARG A 69 -20.19 -1.18 -12.27
CA ARG A 69 -21.36 -1.45 -11.44
C ARG A 69 -21.60 -2.96 -11.23
N GLY A 70 -21.32 -3.78 -12.24
CA GLY A 70 -21.33 -5.23 -12.16
C GLY A 70 -20.37 -5.76 -11.10
N TYR A 71 -19.11 -5.31 -11.15
CA TYR A 71 -18.11 -5.68 -10.16
C TYR A 71 -18.44 -5.16 -8.77
N ARG A 72 -18.90 -3.91 -8.64
CA ARG A 72 -19.33 -3.33 -7.36
C ARG A 72 -20.43 -4.18 -6.71
N TYR A 73 -21.47 -4.52 -7.47
CA TYR A 73 -22.55 -5.38 -6.96
C TYR A 73 -22.05 -6.78 -6.58
N TYR A 74 -21.12 -7.35 -7.35
CA TYR A 74 -20.50 -8.61 -6.98
C TYR A 74 -19.74 -8.51 -5.65
N VAL A 75 -18.88 -7.51 -5.49
CA VAL A 75 -18.13 -7.28 -4.25
C VAL A 75 -19.06 -7.12 -3.05
N ASP A 76 -20.14 -6.35 -3.20
CA ASP A 76 -21.04 -6.02 -2.09
C ASP A 76 -22.02 -7.15 -1.74
N CYS A 77 -22.47 -7.94 -2.72
CA CYS A 77 -23.61 -8.85 -2.55
C CYS A 77 -23.33 -10.33 -2.89
N LEU A 78 -22.34 -10.64 -3.72
CA LEU A 78 -22.14 -11.99 -4.30
C LEU A 78 -20.77 -12.60 -3.98
N MET A 79 -19.82 -11.78 -3.52
CA MET A 79 -18.45 -12.19 -3.28
C MET A 79 -18.40 -13.29 -2.21
N PRO A 80 -17.91 -14.49 -2.55
CA PRO A 80 -17.79 -15.56 -1.57
C PRO A 80 -16.64 -15.28 -0.60
N GLU A 81 -16.78 -15.76 0.63
CA GLU A 81 -15.63 -15.91 1.52
C GLU A 81 -14.71 -17.00 0.96
N ARG A 82 -13.43 -16.68 0.72
CA ARG A 82 -12.45 -17.63 0.20
C ARG A 82 -11.35 -17.85 1.23
N PRO A 83 -11.22 -19.05 1.83
CA PRO A 83 -10.10 -19.30 2.72
C PRO A 83 -8.78 -19.23 1.93
N ILE A 84 -7.73 -18.76 2.60
CA ILE A 84 -6.38 -18.70 2.03
C ILE A 84 -5.89 -20.13 1.79
N ALA A 85 -5.26 -20.37 0.63
CA ALA A 85 -4.69 -21.69 0.37
C ALA A 85 -3.58 -22.02 1.38
N PRO A 86 -3.46 -23.28 1.85
CA PRO A 86 -2.45 -23.64 2.86
C PRO A 86 -1.01 -23.25 2.46
N GLU A 87 -0.69 -23.32 1.17
CA GLU A 87 0.62 -22.91 0.64
C GLU A 87 0.84 -21.40 0.77
N GLU A 88 -0.16 -20.58 0.44
CA GLU A 88 -0.11 -19.12 0.57
C GLU A 88 -0.02 -18.72 2.05
N GLN A 89 -0.77 -19.39 2.91
CA GLN A 89 -0.72 -19.17 4.36
C GLN A 89 0.66 -19.51 4.94
N GLU A 90 1.28 -20.61 4.52
CA GLU A 90 2.62 -20.98 4.96
C GLU A 90 3.70 -20.01 4.45
N ARG A 91 3.57 -19.53 3.20
CA ARG A 91 4.45 -18.49 2.64
C ARG A 91 4.36 -17.21 3.48
N ILE A 92 3.15 -16.72 3.76
CA ILE A 92 2.93 -15.55 4.61
C ILE A 92 3.59 -15.77 5.97
N ARG A 93 3.29 -16.89 6.64
CA ARG A 93 3.82 -17.21 7.97
C ARG A 93 5.35 -17.24 7.99
N THR A 94 5.99 -17.79 6.97
CA THR A 94 7.45 -17.94 6.91
C THR A 94 8.16 -16.60 6.75
N THR A 95 7.60 -15.67 5.97
CA THR A 95 8.10 -14.31 5.82
C THR A 95 8.15 -13.60 7.18
N PHE A 96 7.04 -13.62 7.93
CA PHE A 96 6.93 -12.93 9.23
C PHE A 96 7.64 -13.65 10.40
N ARG A 97 8.06 -14.91 10.24
CA ARG A 97 8.85 -15.64 11.25
C ARG A 97 10.31 -15.18 11.33
N ARG A 98 10.85 -14.62 10.24
CA ARG A 98 12.18 -14.03 10.28
C ARG A 98 12.09 -12.83 11.23
N LYS A 99 12.90 -12.81 12.28
CA LYS A 99 12.99 -11.65 13.19
C LYS A 99 13.65 -10.50 12.44
N ILE A 100 12.87 -9.84 11.59
CA ILE A 100 13.29 -8.63 10.89
C ILE A 100 13.31 -7.53 11.94
N ARG A 101 14.51 -7.07 12.29
CA ARG A 101 14.69 -6.01 13.30
C ARG A 101 14.41 -4.62 12.74
N GLU A 102 14.40 -4.48 11.42
CA GLU A 102 14.27 -3.20 10.73
C GLU A 102 12.90 -3.11 10.04
N PHE A 103 12.14 -2.08 10.41
CA PHE A 103 10.80 -1.89 9.88
C PHE A 103 10.79 -1.70 8.34
N ASP A 104 11.79 -0.99 7.78
CA ASP A 104 11.92 -0.79 6.33
C ASP A 104 12.04 -2.12 5.57
N THR A 105 12.88 -3.02 6.08
CA THR A 105 13.08 -4.36 5.53
C THR A 105 11.81 -5.20 5.61
N LEU A 106 11.06 -5.09 6.72
CA LEU A 106 9.77 -5.79 6.89
C LEU A 106 8.73 -5.33 5.86
N VAL A 107 8.63 -4.02 5.64
CA VAL A 107 7.70 -3.47 4.63
C VAL A 107 8.07 -3.93 3.23
N ARG A 108 9.36 -3.89 2.86
CA ARG A 108 9.82 -4.35 1.54
C ARG A 108 9.53 -5.83 1.30
N GLU A 109 9.77 -6.68 2.31
CA GLU A 109 9.44 -8.11 2.22
C GLU A 109 7.92 -8.33 2.09
N THR A 110 7.12 -7.51 2.79
CA THR A 110 5.65 -7.60 2.72
C THR A 110 5.11 -7.18 1.36
N VAL A 111 5.61 -6.08 0.79
CA VAL A 111 5.27 -5.63 -0.57
C VAL A 111 5.58 -6.73 -1.58
N ARG A 112 6.76 -7.34 -1.49
CA ARG A 112 7.17 -8.44 -2.36
C ARG A 112 6.25 -9.65 -2.23
N LEU A 113 5.93 -10.06 -0.99
CA LEU A 113 5.01 -11.16 -0.71
C LEU A 113 3.62 -10.91 -1.30
N LEU A 114 3.06 -9.72 -1.10
CA LEU A 114 1.77 -9.33 -1.67
C LEU A 114 1.79 -9.41 -3.20
N SER A 115 2.79 -8.81 -3.82
CA SER A 115 2.98 -8.84 -5.28
C SER A 115 3.09 -10.28 -5.81
N GLU A 116 3.94 -11.13 -5.21
CA GLU A 116 4.16 -12.50 -5.68
C GLU A 116 2.97 -13.44 -5.45
N THR A 117 2.10 -13.15 -4.48
CA THR A 117 0.94 -14.01 -4.16
C THR A 117 -0.30 -13.58 -4.94
N THR A 118 -0.43 -12.27 -5.19
CA THR A 118 -1.57 -11.71 -5.94
C THR A 118 -1.29 -11.56 -7.43
N HIS A 119 -0.02 -11.53 -7.86
CA HIS A 119 0.40 -11.17 -9.21
C HIS A 119 -0.06 -9.77 -9.65
N LEU A 120 -0.14 -8.85 -8.70
CA LEU A 120 -0.55 -7.46 -8.89
C LEU A 120 0.55 -6.49 -8.45
N THR A 121 0.37 -5.20 -8.73
CA THR A 121 1.22 -4.17 -8.15
C THR A 121 0.83 -4.02 -6.69
N ALA A 122 1.73 -4.35 -5.77
CA ALA A 122 1.57 -4.11 -4.35
C ALA A 122 2.14 -2.75 -3.97
N VAL A 123 1.46 -2.06 -3.06
CA VAL A 123 1.90 -0.79 -2.49
C VAL A 123 1.65 -0.78 -0.98
N ILE A 124 2.63 -0.32 -0.22
CA ILE A 124 2.50 -0.13 1.22
C ILE A 124 2.98 1.28 1.56
N SER A 125 2.18 2.02 2.32
CA SER A 125 2.67 3.24 2.94
C SER A 125 3.50 2.86 4.17
N GLY A 126 4.70 3.41 4.26
CA GLY A 126 5.46 3.44 5.50
C GLY A 126 4.68 4.16 6.62
N PRO A 127 5.19 4.09 7.86
CA PRO A 127 4.57 4.75 8.99
C PRO A 127 4.46 6.24 8.73
N GLN A 128 3.31 6.82 9.06
CA GLN A 128 3.20 8.27 9.18
C GLN A 128 4.00 8.72 10.41
N PHE A 129 5.24 9.17 10.19
CA PHE A 129 6.16 9.57 11.26
C PHE A 129 5.85 10.94 11.85
N GLU A 130 4.90 11.67 11.29
CA GLU A 130 4.46 12.98 11.79
C GLU A 130 4.11 12.91 13.29
N LYS A 131 3.43 11.85 13.71
CA LYS A 131 3.06 11.62 15.12
C LYS A 131 4.12 10.87 15.94
N ALA A 132 5.24 10.47 15.33
CA ALA A 132 6.27 9.73 16.04
C ALA A 132 6.96 10.65 17.06
N VAL A 133 7.36 10.08 18.18
CA VAL A 133 8.01 10.81 19.27
C VAL A 133 9.49 10.44 19.28
N PHE A 134 10.39 11.42 19.37
CA PHE A 134 11.82 11.13 19.53
C PHE A 134 12.05 10.38 20.83
N LYS A 135 12.74 9.25 20.72
CA LYS A 135 13.16 8.43 21.84
C LYS A 135 14.63 8.68 22.15
N GLU A 136 15.48 8.66 21.13
CA GLU A 136 16.91 8.75 21.31
C GLU A 136 17.62 9.31 20.07
N ILE A 137 18.66 10.11 20.27
CA ILE A 137 19.61 10.51 19.23
C ILE A 137 21.00 9.98 19.61
N ARG A 138 21.71 9.40 18.65
CA ARG A 138 23.08 8.89 18.81
C ARG A 138 23.97 9.46 17.73
N ILE A 139 25.22 9.70 18.12
CA ILE A 139 26.29 10.10 17.21
C ILE A 139 27.42 9.10 17.41
N VAL A 140 27.74 8.34 16.36
CA VAL A 140 28.76 7.29 16.40
C VAL A 140 29.92 7.70 15.50
N PRO A 141 31.15 7.91 16.02
CA PRO A 141 32.30 8.23 15.18
C PRO A 141 32.61 7.06 14.23
N LEU A 142 32.93 7.37 12.98
CA LEU A 142 33.37 6.40 11.98
C LEU A 142 34.87 6.57 11.66
N SER A 143 35.33 7.81 11.61
CA SER A 143 36.73 8.22 11.39
C SER A 143 36.96 9.60 12.02
N GLU A 144 38.18 10.14 11.93
CA GLU A 144 38.52 11.48 12.45
C GLU A 144 37.71 12.60 11.78
N ASP A 145 37.25 12.38 10.55
CA ASP A 145 36.52 13.33 9.70
C ASP A 145 35.05 12.93 9.48
N ARG A 146 34.53 11.87 10.11
CA ARG A 146 33.15 11.41 9.87
C ARG A 146 32.47 10.81 11.10
N ALA A 147 31.17 11.05 11.21
CA ALA A 147 30.30 10.41 12.19
C ALA A 147 28.98 9.95 11.56
N LEU A 148 28.41 8.88 12.11
CA LEU A 148 27.06 8.42 11.83
C LEU A 148 26.10 9.04 12.84
N PHE A 149 25.24 9.93 12.36
CA PHE A 149 24.09 10.42 13.11
C PHE A 149 22.95 9.43 12.99
N ILE A 150 22.27 9.17 14.09
CA ILE A 150 21.14 8.25 14.17
C ILE A 150 20.08 8.88 15.08
N TYR A 151 18.82 8.92 14.64
CA TYR A 151 17.70 9.15 15.57
C TYR A 151 16.77 7.96 15.58
N ILE A 152 16.16 7.73 16.73
CA ILE A 152 15.25 6.62 17.02
C ILE A 152 13.96 7.21 17.56
N THR A 153 12.82 6.76 17.05
CA THR A 153 11.50 7.15 17.54
C THR A 153 10.85 6.06 18.40
N ASP A 154 9.76 6.40 19.09
CA ASP A 154 8.91 5.45 19.79
C ASP A 154 8.20 4.45 18.86
N SER A 155 8.05 4.79 17.57
CA SER A 155 7.55 3.89 16.52
C SER A 155 8.58 2.90 16.00
N GLY A 156 9.83 2.97 16.47
CA GLY A 156 10.93 2.11 16.01
C GLY A 156 11.54 2.56 14.68
N LEU A 157 11.22 3.76 14.19
CA LEU A 157 11.96 4.36 13.08
C LEU A 157 13.40 4.56 13.52
N VAL A 158 14.32 4.17 12.65
CA VAL A 158 15.73 4.49 12.76
C VAL A 158 16.14 5.15 11.46
N GLU A 159 16.48 6.42 11.52
CA GLU A 159 17.05 7.15 10.39
C GLU A 159 18.50 7.48 10.73
N ASN A 160 19.35 7.39 9.72
CA ASN A 160 20.78 7.60 9.89
C ASN A 160 21.43 8.30 8.69
N GLN A 161 22.48 9.07 8.97
CA GLN A 161 23.25 9.78 7.97
C GLN A 161 24.72 9.84 8.38
N VAL A 162 25.60 9.58 7.43
CA VAL A 162 27.03 9.86 7.61
C VAL A 162 27.22 11.35 7.34
N VAL A 163 27.77 12.06 8.32
CA VAL A 163 28.11 13.48 8.21
C VAL A 163 29.63 13.63 8.28
N GLU A 164 30.12 14.64 7.57
CA GLU A 164 31.51 15.07 7.67
C GLU A 164 31.69 15.91 8.93
N LEU A 165 32.70 15.56 9.72
CA LEU A 165 33.06 16.29 10.92
C LEU A 165 34.02 17.43 10.56
N PRO A 166 33.83 18.62 11.16
CA PRO A 166 34.84 19.67 11.14
C PRO A 166 36.18 19.17 11.70
N LEU A 167 37.27 19.81 11.28
CA LEU A 167 38.59 19.59 11.87
C LEU A 167 38.53 19.84 13.39
N GLU A 168 39.19 18.97 14.16
CA GLU A 168 39.37 19.07 15.62
C GLU A 168 38.16 18.73 16.52
N VAL A 169 37.09 18.14 15.98
CA VAL A 169 35.97 17.67 16.82
C VAL A 169 36.40 16.49 17.69
N THR A 170 36.23 16.64 19.01
CA THR A 170 36.57 15.64 20.01
C THR A 170 35.40 14.68 20.29
N MET A 171 35.72 13.48 20.78
CA MET A 171 34.72 12.51 21.26
C MET A 171 33.81 13.08 22.35
N LEU A 172 34.35 13.97 23.19
CA LEU A 172 33.60 14.63 24.26
C LEU A 172 32.55 15.58 23.68
N GLU A 173 32.89 16.33 22.63
CA GLU A 173 31.95 17.23 21.95
C GLU A 173 30.84 16.46 21.24
N LEU A 174 31.16 15.33 20.59
CA LEU A 174 30.14 14.45 20.01
C LEU A 174 29.14 13.97 21.07
N GLN A 175 29.64 13.56 22.23
CA GLN A 175 28.80 13.12 23.35
C GLN A 175 27.93 14.26 23.90
N GLN A 176 28.51 15.45 24.10
CA GLN A 176 27.78 16.62 24.60
C GLN A 176 26.68 17.07 23.64
N VAL A 177 26.94 17.06 22.33
CA VAL A 177 25.91 17.38 21.33
C VAL A 177 24.80 16.33 21.35
N ALA A 178 25.14 15.04 21.41
CA ALA A 178 24.13 13.97 21.49
C ALA A 178 23.27 14.10 22.76
N GLU A 179 23.88 14.30 23.93
CA GLU A 179 23.17 14.50 25.20
C GLU A 179 22.19 15.66 25.11
N LEU A 180 22.65 16.77 24.57
CA LEU A 180 21.84 17.97 24.53
C LEU A 180 20.69 17.88 23.50
N LEU A 181 20.93 17.27 22.35
CA LEU A 181 19.85 16.95 21.40
C LEU A 181 18.81 16.04 22.06
N ASN A 182 19.24 15.07 22.87
CA ASN A 182 18.30 14.22 23.63
C ASN A 182 17.53 15.01 24.68
N GLU A 183 18.15 15.94 25.42
CA GLU A 183 17.47 16.77 26.42
C GLU A 183 16.32 17.58 25.81
N HIS A 184 16.52 18.12 24.62
CA HIS A 184 15.54 18.98 23.97
C HIS A 184 14.51 18.19 23.16
N LEU A 185 14.93 17.15 22.45
CA LEU A 185 14.09 16.50 21.45
C LEU A 185 13.36 15.28 22.02
N ARG A 186 13.89 14.60 23.04
CA ARG A 186 13.23 13.41 23.61
C ARG A 186 11.83 13.77 24.10
N GLY A 187 10.84 12.98 23.69
CA GLY A 187 9.44 13.21 24.05
C GLY A 187 8.72 14.23 23.17
N GLN A 188 9.43 14.96 22.29
CA GLN A 188 8.80 15.83 21.29
C GLN A 188 8.36 15.03 20.06
N ARG A 189 7.33 15.52 19.38
CA ARG A 189 6.89 14.93 18.11
C ARG A 189 7.79 15.39 16.98
N VAL A 190 8.06 14.47 16.06
CA VAL A 190 8.80 14.70 14.83
C VAL A 190 8.15 15.84 14.01
N GLU A 191 6.81 15.87 13.86
CA GLU A 191 6.09 16.96 13.16
C GLU A 191 6.24 18.33 13.82
N THR A 192 6.43 18.38 15.14
CA THR A 192 6.43 19.64 15.90
C THR A 192 7.77 20.35 15.86
N LEU A 193 8.81 19.74 15.28
CA LEU A 193 10.08 20.39 15.05
C LEU A 193 9.96 21.39 13.90
N SER A 194 9.40 22.54 14.21
CA SER A 194 9.41 23.68 13.32
C SER A 194 10.86 24.18 13.13
N ARG A 195 11.14 24.77 11.96
CA ARG A 195 12.39 25.53 11.74
C ARG A 195 12.67 26.53 12.86
N THR A 196 11.63 27.09 13.49
CA THR A 196 11.79 28.01 14.63
C THR A 196 12.27 27.33 15.92
N ALA A 197 11.86 26.09 16.20
CA ALA A 197 12.37 25.32 17.33
C ALA A 197 13.85 24.95 17.12
N LEU A 198 14.21 24.52 15.91
CA LEU A 198 15.59 24.21 15.51
C LEU A 198 16.49 25.47 15.56
N GLN A 199 15.98 26.63 15.18
CA GLN A 199 16.69 27.92 15.33
C GLN A 199 16.86 28.37 16.79
N SER A 200 15.99 27.94 17.71
CA SER A 200 16.17 28.22 19.15
C SER A 200 17.29 27.37 19.73
N LEU A 201 17.31 26.08 19.38
CA LEU A 201 18.38 25.15 19.67
C LEU A 201 19.72 25.66 19.15
N GLN A 202 19.78 26.08 17.88
CA GLN A 202 21.00 26.62 17.27
C GLN A 202 21.58 27.80 18.05
N ARG A 203 20.74 28.68 18.61
CA ARG A 203 21.18 29.85 19.39
C ARG A 203 21.70 29.49 20.77
N GLU A 204 21.06 28.55 21.46
CA GLU A 204 21.49 28.07 22.77
C GLU A 204 22.81 27.27 22.70
N LEU A 205 23.13 26.79 21.49
CA LEU A 205 24.20 25.85 21.22
C LEU A 205 25.25 26.36 20.25
N ALA A 206 25.27 27.67 19.99
CA ALA A 206 26.25 28.31 19.12
C ALA A 206 27.72 27.99 19.50
N ARG A 207 27.97 27.63 20.77
CA ARG A 207 29.29 27.19 21.26
C ARG A 207 29.79 25.86 20.68
N TYR A 208 28.89 25.02 20.17
CA TYR A 208 29.21 23.71 19.56
C TYR A 208 29.38 23.81 18.02
N GLY A 209 29.32 25.03 17.47
CA GLY A 209 29.74 25.37 16.12
C GLY A 209 29.12 24.50 15.03
N THR A 210 29.98 24.08 14.11
CA THR A 210 29.63 23.43 12.83
C THR A 210 29.13 21.99 12.99
N LEU A 211 29.49 21.30 14.08
CA LEU A 211 28.98 19.94 14.37
C LEU A 211 27.47 19.96 14.60
N LEU A 212 26.99 20.94 15.36
CA LEU A 212 25.56 21.12 15.58
C LEU A 212 24.85 21.54 14.30
N GLU A 213 25.46 22.38 13.46
CA GLU A 213 24.88 22.74 12.16
C GLU A 213 24.69 21.51 11.26
N GLN A 214 25.65 20.58 11.25
CA GLN A 214 25.51 19.30 10.53
C GLN A 214 24.39 18.43 11.13
N ALA A 215 24.28 18.38 12.46
CA ALA A 215 23.22 17.67 13.16
C ALA A 215 21.83 18.25 12.85
N LEU A 216 21.70 19.58 12.90
CA LEU A 216 20.48 20.30 12.62
C LEU A 216 20.13 20.21 11.14
N TYR A 217 21.10 20.26 10.23
CA TYR A 217 20.88 20.02 8.80
C TYR A 217 20.36 18.61 8.55
N PHE A 218 20.94 17.58 9.17
CA PHE A 218 20.42 16.22 9.11
C PHE A 218 18.96 16.14 9.61
N LEU A 219 18.66 16.79 10.73
CA LEU A 219 17.29 16.87 11.24
C LEU A 219 16.40 17.63 10.24
N GLU A 220 16.76 18.80 9.76
CA GLU A 220 15.97 19.59 8.79
C GLU A 220 15.73 18.85 7.48
N GLU A 221 16.75 18.21 6.91
CA GLU A 221 16.66 17.45 5.65
C GLU A 221 15.70 16.25 5.79
N LYS A 222 15.74 15.56 6.94
CA LYS A 222 14.88 14.39 7.19
C LYS A 222 13.51 14.75 7.76
N LEU A 223 13.36 15.95 8.31
CA LEU A 223 12.13 16.47 8.91
C LEU A 223 11.42 17.48 8.02
N GLU A 224 11.90 17.78 6.80
CA GLU A 224 11.24 18.72 5.91
C GLU A 224 9.74 18.36 5.82
N PRO A 225 8.84 19.28 6.23
CA PRO A 225 7.42 19.03 6.20
C PRO A 225 6.96 19.12 4.75
N GLY A 226 7.07 17.98 4.07
CA GLY A 226 6.34 17.64 2.87
C GLY A 226 5.77 16.25 3.11
N GLU A 227 4.49 16.07 2.81
CA GLU A 227 3.64 14.90 3.02
C GLU A 227 4.14 13.67 2.24
N ARG A 228 5.41 13.28 2.41
CA ARG A 228 5.97 12.11 1.78
C ARG A 228 5.58 10.91 2.61
N HIS A 229 4.37 10.43 2.35
CA HIS A 229 4.08 9.04 2.59
C HIS A 229 5.14 8.22 1.88
N ARG A 230 6.12 7.69 2.60
CA ARG A 230 7.13 6.83 1.99
C ARG A 230 6.41 5.61 1.45
N LEU A 231 6.22 5.56 0.14
CA LEU A 231 5.53 4.46 -0.51
C LEU A 231 6.54 3.40 -0.93
N TYR A 232 6.17 2.15 -0.73
CA TYR A 232 6.96 1.00 -1.14
C TYR A 232 6.17 0.23 -2.17
N PHE A 233 6.76 0.09 -3.35
CA PHE A 233 6.13 -0.59 -4.49
C PHE A 233 6.80 -1.92 -4.79
N GLY A 234 6.01 -2.86 -5.30
CA GLY A 234 6.51 -4.13 -5.83
C GLY A 234 5.54 -4.71 -6.84
N GLY A 235 6.08 -5.44 -7.81
CA GLY A 235 5.24 -6.06 -8.83
C GLY A 235 4.67 -5.10 -9.86
N THR A 236 5.22 -3.89 -10.02
CA THR A 236 4.81 -2.96 -11.09
C THR A 236 4.93 -3.61 -12.48
N SER A 237 5.90 -4.49 -12.67
CA SER A 237 6.06 -5.30 -13.89
C SER A 237 4.91 -6.27 -14.14
N ASN A 238 4.16 -6.69 -13.11
CA ASN A 238 3.02 -7.60 -13.26
C ASN A 238 1.89 -6.98 -14.10
N MET A 239 1.87 -5.65 -14.24
CA MET A 239 0.98 -4.95 -15.18
C MET A 239 1.21 -5.41 -16.63
N LEU A 240 2.46 -5.73 -17.00
CA LEU A 240 2.82 -6.16 -18.36
C LEU A 240 2.19 -7.49 -18.74
N ASP A 241 1.90 -8.33 -17.76
CA ASP A 241 1.34 -9.66 -17.96
C ASP A 241 -0.19 -9.63 -18.10
N GLN A 242 -0.85 -8.49 -17.83
CA GLN A 242 -2.30 -8.37 -17.88
C GLN A 242 -2.79 -8.02 -19.31
N PRO A 243 -3.75 -8.77 -19.87
CA PRO A 243 -4.42 -8.46 -21.14
C PRO A 243 -4.84 -7.00 -21.35
N GLU A 244 -5.34 -6.34 -20.29
CA GLU A 244 -5.84 -4.96 -20.32
C GLU A 244 -4.77 -3.92 -20.65
N PHE A 245 -3.50 -4.23 -20.35
CA PHE A 245 -2.37 -3.31 -20.49
C PHE A 245 -1.46 -3.65 -21.67
N ARG A 246 -1.97 -4.40 -22.67
CA ARG A 246 -1.30 -4.58 -23.97
C ARG A 246 -1.23 -3.29 -24.79
N ASP A 247 -2.14 -2.35 -24.53
CA ASP A 247 -2.06 -1.00 -25.08
C ASP A 247 -0.97 -0.22 -24.34
N VAL A 248 0.11 0.10 -25.05
CA VAL A 248 1.27 0.81 -24.50
C VAL A 248 0.91 2.20 -23.97
N GLY A 249 -0.10 2.86 -24.55
CA GLY A 249 -0.59 4.15 -24.09
C GLY A 249 -1.27 4.03 -22.72
N LYS A 250 -2.17 3.04 -22.56
CA LYS A 250 -2.81 2.75 -21.27
C LYS A 250 -1.79 2.36 -20.21
N LEU A 251 -0.88 1.45 -20.55
CA LEU A 251 0.18 1.02 -19.63
C LEU A 251 1.06 2.18 -19.19
N ARG A 252 1.51 3.04 -20.12
CA ARG A 252 2.31 4.22 -19.79
C ARG A 252 1.58 5.16 -18.84
N SER A 253 0.29 5.41 -19.08
CA SER A 253 -0.54 6.25 -18.21
C SER A 253 -0.60 5.69 -16.77
N VAL A 254 -0.82 4.39 -16.61
CA VAL A 254 -0.78 3.73 -15.28
C VAL A 254 0.60 3.81 -14.64
N LEU A 255 1.68 3.51 -15.38
CA LEU A 255 3.04 3.56 -14.84
C LEU A 255 3.45 4.97 -14.42
N SER A 256 3.14 5.98 -15.24
CA SER A 256 3.40 7.38 -14.91
C SER A 256 2.58 7.88 -13.72
N PHE A 257 1.39 7.31 -13.47
CA PHE A 257 0.66 7.56 -12.23
C PHE A 257 1.37 6.93 -11.03
N LEU A 258 1.85 5.69 -11.14
CA LEU A 258 2.54 5.01 -10.04
C LEU A 258 3.86 5.68 -9.62
N GLU A 259 4.49 6.45 -10.52
CA GLU A 259 5.67 7.27 -10.23
C GLU A 259 5.34 8.53 -9.39
N GLN A 260 4.07 8.92 -9.29
CA GLN A 260 3.62 10.09 -8.54
C GLN A 260 3.17 9.67 -7.13
N GLU A 261 4.11 9.61 -6.19
CA GLU A 261 3.84 9.09 -4.83
C GLU A 261 2.68 9.80 -4.11
N GLU A 262 2.57 11.12 -4.22
CA GLU A 262 1.45 11.89 -3.63
C GLU A 262 0.09 11.50 -4.23
N ALA A 263 0.04 11.28 -5.55
CA ALA A 263 -1.19 10.87 -6.23
C ALA A 263 -1.60 9.45 -5.81
N VAL A 264 -0.63 8.54 -5.70
CA VAL A 264 -0.86 7.17 -5.21
C VAL A 264 -1.33 7.20 -3.76
N ALA A 265 -0.71 8.00 -2.90
CA ALA A 265 -1.10 8.17 -1.51
C ALA A 265 -2.56 8.63 -1.36
N SER A 266 -2.99 9.58 -2.19
CA SER A 266 -4.37 10.04 -2.24
C SER A 266 -5.36 8.92 -2.61
N VAL A 267 -5.02 8.10 -3.61
CA VAL A 267 -5.85 6.95 -4.03
C VAL A 267 -5.92 5.86 -2.96
N LEU A 268 -4.83 5.61 -2.24
CA LEU A 268 -4.84 4.71 -1.07
C LEU A 268 -5.70 5.26 0.08
N GLY A 269 -6.02 6.56 0.05
CA GLY A 269 -6.80 7.23 1.08
C GLY A 269 -6.03 7.29 2.39
N LEU A 270 -4.74 7.65 2.37
CA LEU A 270 -3.91 7.73 3.56
C LEU A 270 -4.39 8.81 4.56
N ASP A 271 -5.15 9.79 4.10
CA ASP A 271 -5.83 10.80 4.94
C ASP A 271 -7.06 10.25 5.67
N ARG A 272 -7.57 9.09 5.22
CA ARG A 272 -8.81 8.47 5.70
C ARG A 272 -8.49 7.10 6.26
N LEU A 273 -8.12 7.05 7.54
CA LEU A 273 -7.82 5.82 8.27
C LEU A 273 -9.11 5.10 8.70
N THR A 274 -9.83 4.58 7.72
CA THR A 274 -10.97 3.67 7.89
C THR A 274 -10.49 2.28 8.31
N GLU A 275 -11.33 1.58 9.07
CA GLU A 275 -11.05 0.20 9.47
C GLU A 275 -11.54 -0.79 8.40
N GLY A 276 -10.80 -1.89 8.25
CA GLY A 276 -11.14 -2.97 7.33
C GLY A 276 -10.54 -2.81 5.94
N ILE A 277 -11.17 -3.51 4.99
CA ILE A 277 -10.78 -3.54 3.59
C ILE A 277 -11.62 -2.53 2.81
N GLU A 278 -10.97 -1.70 2.01
CA GLU A 278 -11.62 -0.82 1.04
C GLU A 278 -11.31 -1.30 -0.38
N ILE A 279 -12.33 -1.31 -1.23
CA ILE A 279 -12.20 -1.67 -2.64
C ILE A 279 -12.72 -0.49 -3.45
N GLN A 280 -11.94 0.00 -4.40
CA GLN A 280 -12.33 1.02 -5.38
C GLN A 280 -12.20 0.42 -6.78
N ILE A 281 -13.22 0.57 -7.62
CA ILE A 281 -13.31 -0.11 -8.93
C ILE A 281 -13.52 0.93 -10.02
N GLY A 282 -12.61 0.98 -10.99
CA GLY A 282 -12.71 1.81 -12.18
C GLY A 282 -13.00 3.27 -11.87
N GLU A 283 -14.16 3.76 -12.29
CA GLU A 283 -14.55 5.17 -12.13
C GLU A 283 -14.65 5.62 -10.66
N GLU A 284 -14.83 4.70 -9.71
CA GLU A 284 -14.87 5.02 -8.27
C GLU A 284 -13.55 5.58 -7.75
N ILE A 285 -12.42 5.26 -8.42
CA ILE A 285 -11.08 5.75 -8.09
C ILE A 285 -10.95 7.25 -8.38
N ARG A 286 -11.77 7.77 -9.32
CA ARG A 286 -11.76 9.19 -9.76
C ARG A 286 -10.43 9.67 -10.32
N VAL A 287 -9.60 8.74 -10.80
CA VAL A 287 -8.36 9.02 -11.53
C VAL A 287 -8.48 8.41 -12.91
N ARG A 288 -8.43 9.26 -13.95
CA ARG A 288 -8.64 8.83 -15.34
C ARG A 288 -7.62 7.78 -15.78
N ASP A 289 -6.37 7.92 -15.35
CA ASP A 289 -5.28 6.99 -15.64
C ASP A 289 -5.52 5.58 -15.06
N LEU A 290 -6.41 5.46 -14.06
CA LEU A 290 -6.76 4.22 -13.38
C LEU A 290 -8.16 3.69 -13.74
N ALA A 291 -8.80 4.18 -14.80
CA ALA A 291 -10.17 3.77 -15.18
C ALA A 291 -10.32 2.26 -15.47
N GLU A 292 -9.23 1.58 -15.85
CA GLU A 292 -9.20 0.13 -16.09
C GLU A 292 -8.71 -0.66 -14.86
N CYS A 293 -8.48 0.03 -13.76
CA CYS A 293 -7.90 -0.54 -12.55
C CYS A 293 -8.93 -0.73 -11.44
N SER A 294 -8.54 -1.52 -10.46
CA SER A 294 -9.12 -1.57 -9.12
C SER A 294 -8.02 -1.44 -8.09
N VAL A 295 -8.38 -0.83 -6.97
CA VAL A 295 -7.49 -0.62 -5.83
C VAL A 295 -8.14 -1.28 -4.62
N VAL A 296 -7.42 -2.21 -4.00
CA VAL A 296 -7.85 -2.85 -2.75
C VAL A 296 -6.88 -2.49 -1.66
N THR A 297 -7.35 -1.86 -0.59
CA THR A 297 -6.51 -1.39 0.52
C THR A 297 -6.98 -1.94 1.86
N ALA A 298 -6.04 -2.02 2.79
CA ALA A 298 -6.27 -2.40 4.17
C ALA A 298 -5.41 -1.53 5.09
N THR A 299 -5.99 -1.07 6.18
CA THR A 299 -5.25 -0.32 7.21
C THR A 299 -4.54 -1.30 8.15
N TYR A 300 -3.24 -1.07 8.41
CA TYR A 300 -2.46 -1.89 9.35
C TYR A 300 -2.06 -1.08 10.59
N ARG A 301 -1.94 -1.79 11.72
CA ARG A 301 -1.71 -1.19 13.03
C ARG A 301 -0.47 -1.79 13.67
N VAL A 302 0.07 -1.08 14.64
CA VAL A 302 1.11 -1.57 15.53
C VAL A 302 0.68 -1.26 16.96
N GLY A 303 0.37 -2.32 17.72
CA GLY A 303 -0.39 -2.16 18.96
C GLY A 303 -1.72 -1.44 18.69
N ASP A 304 -1.99 -0.38 19.44
CA ASP A 304 -3.20 0.44 19.27
C ASP A 304 -3.05 1.60 18.28
N ARG A 305 -1.89 1.76 17.63
CA ARG A 305 -1.66 2.88 16.69
C ARG A 305 -1.84 2.43 15.25
N VAL A 306 -2.61 3.19 14.47
CA VAL A 306 -2.64 3.04 13.02
C VAL A 306 -1.33 3.56 12.46
N ILE A 307 -0.66 2.73 11.66
CA ILE A 307 0.65 3.05 11.09
C ILE A 307 0.54 3.49 9.63
N GLY A 308 -0.33 2.84 8.86
CA GLY A 308 -0.55 3.17 7.46
C GLY A 308 -1.52 2.23 6.78
N LYS A 309 -1.51 2.25 5.45
CA LYS A 309 -2.27 1.33 4.60
C LYS A 309 -1.34 0.50 3.73
N LEU A 310 -1.78 -0.71 3.42
CA LEU A 310 -1.25 -1.54 2.37
C LEU A 310 -2.34 -1.81 1.34
N GLY A 311 -1.96 -2.10 0.11
CA GLY A 311 -2.92 -2.41 -0.91
C GLY A 311 -2.31 -3.01 -2.16
N VAL A 312 -3.20 -3.37 -3.08
CA VAL A 312 -2.84 -3.80 -4.43
C VAL A 312 -3.60 -2.99 -5.47
N ILE A 313 -2.92 -2.72 -6.58
CA ILE A 313 -3.45 -2.06 -7.75
C ILE A 313 -3.38 -3.08 -8.90
N GLY A 314 -4.50 -3.28 -9.58
CA GLY A 314 -4.66 -4.30 -10.60
C GLY A 314 -5.76 -3.98 -11.60
N PRO A 315 -5.98 -4.80 -12.64
CA PRO A 315 -7.12 -4.64 -13.53
C PRO A 315 -8.44 -4.83 -12.77
N LYS A 316 -9.55 -4.29 -13.30
CA LYS A 316 -10.90 -4.49 -12.74
C LYS A 316 -11.32 -5.96 -12.59
N ARG A 317 -10.80 -6.85 -13.43
CA ARG A 317 -11.05 -8.30 -13.34
C ARG A 317 -10.20 -8.99 -12.27
N MET A 318 -10.15 -8.40 -11.07
CA MET A 318 -9.36 -8.91 -9.96
C MET A 318 -10.01 -10.15 -9.34
N GLU A 319 -9.22 -11.10 -8.84
CA GLU A 319 -9.71 -12.16 -7.95
C GLU A 319 -10.00 -11.59 -6.55
N TYR A 320 -11.01 -10.72 -6.41
CA TYR A 320 -11.31 -10.01 -5.16
C TYR A 320 -11.36 -10.91 -3.92
N PRO A 321 -12.06 -12.07 -3.90
CA PRO A 321 -12.06 -12.96 -2.73
C PRO A 321 -10.66 -13.38 -2.26
N LYS A 322 -9.78 -13.68 -3.22
CA LYS A 322 -8.39 -14.10 -2.96
C LYS A 322 -7.59 -12.92 -2.39
N VAL A 323 -7.66 -11.77 -3.06
CA VAL A 323 -6.93 -10.56 -2.68
C VAL A 323 -7.33 -10.11 -1.27
N VAL A 324 -8.62 -10.01 -0.99
CA VAL A 324 -9.16 -9.64 0.34
C VAL A 324 -8.60 -10.55 1.44
N SER A 325 -8.61 -11.86 1.19
CA SER A 325 -8.16 -12.85 2.17
C SER A 325 -6.65 -12.76 2.43
N ILE A 326 -5.84 -12.59 1.38
CA ILE A 326 -4.39 -12.38 1.51
C ILE A 326 -4.10 -11.09 2.28
N LEU A 327 -4.74 -9.97 1.94
CA LEU A 327 -4.53 -8.69 2.62
C LEU A 327 -4.88 -8.79 4.11
N ASN A 328 -6.00 -9.42 4.45
CA ASN A 328 -6.39 -9.63 5.85
C ASN A 328 -5.34 -10.43 6.64
N ALA A 329 -4.82 -11.52 6.08
CA ALA A 329 -3.76 -12.28 6.76
C ALA A 329 -2.45 -11.52 6.90
N VAL A 330 -2.05 -10.76 5.86
CA VAL A 330 -0.85 -9.94 5.91
C VAL A 330 -0.97 -8.83 6.95
N VAL A 331 -2.12 -8.14 7.02
CA VAL A 331 -2.40 -7.12 8.05
C VAL A 331 -2.34 -7.73 9.45
N ALA A 332 -2.92 -8.91 9.65
CA ALA A 332 -2.89 -9.59 10.95
C ALA A 332 -1.44 -9.85 11.40
N HIS A 333 -0.59 -10.38 10.52
CA HIS A 333 0.82 -10.64 10.85
C HIS A 333 1.65 -9.37 11.04
N LEU A 334 1.48 -8.35 10.19
CA LEU A 334 2.15 -7.05 10.38
C LEU A 334 1.80 -6.42 11.73
N SER A 335 0.56 -6.60 12.18
CA SER A 335 0.08 -6.05 13.45
C SER A 335 0.59 -6.81 14.68
N GLU A 336 0.89 -8.11 14.53
CA GLU A 336 1.45 -8.95 15.59
C GLU A 336 2.96 -8.76 15.78
N VAL A 337 3.73 -8.69 14.69
CA VAL A 337 5.21 -8.67 14.73
C VAL A 337 5.77 -7.43 15.43
N ASN A 338 5.01 -6.32 15.46
CA ASN A 338 5.47 -5.03 15.96
C ASN A 338 4.90 -4.65 17.34
N ARG A 339 4.25 -5.57 18.07
CA ARG A 339 3.88 -5.27 19.48
C ARG A 339 5.16 -4.97 20.28
N PRO A 340 5.30 -3.78 20.88
CA PRO A 340 6.41 -3.55 21.81
C PRO A 340 6.28 -4.52 22.98
N LEU A 341 7.40 -5.15 23.35
CA LEU A 341 7.52 -6.00 24.53
C LEU A 341 7.24 -5.24 25.83
#